data_AF-A0A945JH80-F1
#
_entry.id   AF-A0A945JH80-F1
#
_cell.length_a   1.000
_cell.length_b   1.000
_cell.length_c   1.000
_cell.angle_alpha   90.00
_cell.angle_beta   90.00
_cell.angle_gamma   90.00
#
_symmetry.space_group_name_H-M   'P 1'
#
loop_
_entity.id
_entity.type
_entity.pdbx_description
1 polymer ?
#
loop_
_entity_poly.entity_id
_entity_poly.type
_entity_poly.pdbx_seq_one_letter_code
_entity_poly.pdbx_strand_id
1 'polypeptide(L)'
;APIVGHVGDGNFHVIFLIDPDDPGEFDRVASLNQRMVMRAIEMEGTCTGEHGVGLGKREFLQAEHGLALDMMRAVKQALDPDNLLNPGKILPD
;
A
#
# COMPACT_ATOMS: atom_id res chain seq x y z
N ALA A 1 16.64 -9.63 2.78
CA ALA A 1 15.34 -9.62 3.47
C ALA A 1 14.83 -11.06 3.60
N PRO A 2 14.58 -11.59 4.81
CA PRO A 2 13.88 -12.87 4.94
C PRO A 2 12.45 -12.75 4.39
N ILE A 3 11.95 -13.85 3.83
CA ILE A 3 10.59 -13.96 3.28
C ILE A 3 9.90 -15.13 3.97
N VAL A 4 8.71 -14.87 4.53
CA VAL A 4 7.81 -15.90 5.08
C VAL A 4 6.45 -15.74 4.43
N GLY A 5 5.65 -16.81 4.35
CA GLY A 5 4.35 -16.69 3.71
C GLY A 5 3.37 -17.76 4.17
N HIS A 6 2.11 -17.38 4.18
CA HIS A 6 0.97 -18.28 4.28
C HIS A 6 0.69 -18.81 2.86
N VAL A 7 1.54 -19.70 2.37
CA VAL A 7 1.56 -20.08 0.93
C VAL A 7 0.23 -20.65 0.44
N GLY A 8 -0.60 -21.21 1.34
CA GLY A 8 -1.92 -21.74 1.00
C GLY A 8 -2.93 -20.69 0.53
N ASP A 9 -2.78 -19.42 0.93
CA ASP A 9 -3.65 -18.31 0.51
C ASP A 9 -2.95 -17.26 -0.36
N GLY A 10 -1.65 -17.44 -0.62
CA GLY A 10 -0.86 -16.55 -1.46
C GLY A 10 -0.35 -15.28 -0.76
N ASN A 11 -0.45 -15.18 0.57
CA ASN A 11 0.07 -14.05 1.33
C ASN A 11 1.56 -14.21 1.71
N PHE A 12 2.38 -13.23 1.35
CA PHE A 12 3.83 -13.22 1.62
C PHE A 12 4.25 -11.96 2.37
N HIS A 13 5.14 -12.16 3.34
CA HIS A 13 5.75 -11.12 4.16
C HIS A 13 7.24 -11.03 3.84
N VAL A 14 7.64 -9.88 3.29
CA VAL A 14 9.05 -9.52 3.08
C VAL A 14 9.45 -8.54 4.18
N ILE A 15 10.45 -8.90 4.99
CA ILE A 15 10.91 -8.06 6.10
C ILE A 15 12.19 -7.33 5.68
N PHE A 16 12.10 -6.00 5.55
CA PHE A 16 13.27 -5.16 5.37
C PHE A 16 13.93 -4.87 6.72
N LEU A 17 15.18 -5.30 6.86
CA LEU A 17 16.05 -4.89 7.95
C LEU A 17 16.86 -3.71 7.43
N ILE A 18 16.76 -2.57 8.11
CA ILE A 18 17.39 -1.31 7.72
C ILE A 18 18.38 -0.93 8.81
N ASP A 19 19.61 -0.61 8.41
CA ASP A 19 20.63 0.05 9.19
C ASP A 19 20.33 1.56 9.27
N PRO A 20 19.98 2.09 10.46
CA PRO A 20 19.69 3.50 10.62
C PRO A 20 20.91 4.41 10.41
N ASP A 21 22.14 3.85 10.44
CA ASP A 21 23.38 4.60 10.26
C ASP A 21 23.78 4.74 8.78
N ASP A 22 23.11 4.05 7.85
CA ASP A 22 23.25 4.26 6.40
C ASP A 22 22.18 5.26 5.89
N PRO A 23 22.54 6.52 5.63
CA PRO A 23 21.58 7.57 5.28
C PRO A 23 20.86 7.33 3.94
N GLY A 24 21.38 6.44 3.08
CA GLY A 24 20.76 6.12 1.80
C GLY A 24 19.96 4.82 1.80
N GLU A 25 19.99 4.03 2.88
CA GLU A 25 19.36 2.71 2.85
C GLU A 25 17.84 2.78 2.82
N PHE A 26 17.26 3.74 3.54
CA PHE A 26 15.82 3.94 3.55
C PHE A 26 15.27 4.17 2.13
N ASP A 27 15.89 5.03 1.33
CA ASP A 27 15.46 5.33 -0.03
C ASP A 27 15.58 4.12 -0.97
N ARG A 28 16.65 3.33 -0.80
CA ARG A 28 16.84 2.08 -1.56
C ARG A 28 15.76 1.05 -1.22
N VAL A 29 15.43 0.92 0.07
CA VAL A 29 14.37 0.03 0.55
C VAL A 29 12.99 0.52 0.12
N ALA A 30 12.71 1.82 0.17
CA ALA A 30 11.46 2.40 -0.32
C ALA A 30 11.26 2.11 -1.81
N SER A 31 12.30 2.34 -2.63
CA SER A 31 12.29 2.03 -4.06
C SER A 31 12.11 0.52 -4.34
N LEU A 32 12.73 -0.34 -3.53
CA LEU A 32 12.54 -1.79 -3.63
C LEU A 32 11.10 -2.21 -3.27
N ASN A 33 10.53 -1.65 -2.20
CA ASN A 33 9.15 -1.88 -1.80
C ASN A 33 8.17 -1.42 -2.89
N GLN A 34 8.39 -0.26 -3.50
CA GLN A 34 7.57 0.23 -4.61
C GLN A 34 7.58 -0.75 -5.79
N ARG A 35 8.76 -1.23 -6.22
CA ARG A 35 8.86 -2.23 -7.30
C ARG A 35 8.19 -3.56 -6.94
N MET A 36 8.31 -3.98 -5.68
CA MET A 36 7.69 -5.22 -5.20
C MET A 36 6.16 -5.14 -5.25
N VAL A 37 5.58 -4.04 -4.73
CA VAL A 37 4.13 -3.80 -4.81
C VAL A 37 3.68 -3.70 -6.27
N MET A 38 4.46 -2.96 -7.07
CA MET A 38 4.45 -2.92 -8.54
C MET A 38 4.14 -4.27 -9.16
N ARG A 39 5.07 -5.17 -8.89
CA ARG A 39 5.07 -6.51 -9.43
C ARG A 39 3.87 -7.33 -8.97
N ALA A 40 3.45 -7.19 -7.72
CA ALA A 40 2.27 -7.90 -7.21
C ALA A 40 1.01 -7.47 -7.98
N ILE A 41 0.81 -6.17 -8.18
CA ILE A 41 -0.35 -5.63 -8.93
C ILE A 41 -0.33 -6.08 -10.40
N GLU A 42 0.84 -6.03 -11.07
CA GLU A 42 1.00 -6.53 -12.45
C GLU A 42 0.70 -8.02 -12.61
N MET A 43 0.79 -8.78 -11.50
CA MET A 43 0.46 -10.20 -11.43
C MET A 43 -0.95 -10.46 -10.90
N GLU A 44 -1.85 -9.47 -10.99
CA GLU A 44 -3.24 -9.54 -10.52
C GLU A 44 -3.37 -9.75 -9.00
N GLY A 45 -2.31 -9.45 -8.24
CA GLY A 45 -2.29 -9.42 -6.78
C GLY A 45 -2.70 -8.06 -6.21
N THR A 46 -2.36 -7.84 -4.93
CA THR A 46 -2.75 -6.64 -4.17
C THR A 46 -1.55 -5.94 -3.53
N CYS A 47 -1.65 -4.63 -3.29
CA CYS A 47 -0.67 -3.86 -2.51
C CYS A 47 -0.70 -4.18 -1.00
N THR A 48 -1.76 -4.85 -0.53
CA THR A 48 -1.95 -5.26 0.87
C THR A 48 -2.74 -6.57 1.01
N GLY A 49 -2.10 -7.61 1.54
CA GLY A 49 -2.81 -8.86 1.91
C GLY A 49 -3.64 -8.75 3.20
N GLU A 50 -3.13 -8.05 4.22
CA GLU A 50 -3.74 -8.06 5.58
C GLU A 50 -3.80 -6.68 6.26
N HIS A 51 -2.73 -5.88 6.20
CA HIS A 51 -2.54 -4.72 7.09
C HIS A 51 -3.25 -3.43 6.64
N GLY A 52 -3.90 -3.47 5.47
CA GLY A 52 -4.63 -2.36 4.89
C GLY A 52 -3.73 -1.27 4.31
N VAL A 53 -4.38 -0.19 3.85
CA VAL A 53 -3.71 0.85 3.04
C VAL A 53 -3.02 1.90 3.92
N GLY A 54 -3.73 2.39 4.93
CA GLY A 54 -3.24 3.45 5.83
C GLY A 54 -2.70 4.67 5.08
N LEU A 55 -1.48 5.08 5.41
CA LEU A 55 -0.74 6.12 4.69
C LEU A 55 0.21 5.53 3.65
N GLY A 56 0.94 4.47 4.02
CA GLY A 56 2.07 3.96 3.25
C GLY A 56 1.73 3.19 1.97
N LYS A 57 0.45 2.98 1.66
CA LYS A 57 0.02 2.31 0.43
C LYS A 57 -0.95 3.13 -0.44
N ARG A 58 -1.25 4.38 -0.06
CA ARG A 58 -2.21 5.25 -0.78
C ARG A 58 -1.84 5.41 -2.25
N GLU A 59 -0.54 5.55 -2.54
CA GLU A 59 0.01 5.77 -3.88
C GLU A 59 -0.26 4.60 -4.85
N PHE A 60 -0.46 3.38 -4.34
CA PHE A 60 -0.67 2.19 -5.17
C PHE A 60 -2.13 1.98 -5.57
N LEU A 61 -3.07 2.64 -4.89
CA LEU A 61 -4.49 2.38 -5.10
C LEU A 61 -4.97 2.72 -6.50
N GLN A 62 -4.36 3.72 -7.15
CA GLN A 62 -4.74 4.07 -8.52
C GLN A 62 -4.38 2.95 -9.51
N ALA A 63 -3.24 2.30 -9.30
CA ALA A 63 -2.81 1.15 -10.10
C ALA A 63 -3.67 -0.09 -9.80
N GLU A 64 -4.01 -0.32 -8.53
CA GLU A 64 -4.76 -1.52 -8.12
C GLU A 64 -6.27 -1.44 -8.43
N HIS A 65 -6.90 -0.29 -8.22
CA HIS A 65 -8.36 -0.17 -8.25
C HIS A 65 -8.90 0.67 -9.41
N GLY A 66 -8.07 1.45 -10.09
CA GLY A 66 -8.48 2.25 -11.23
C GLY A 66 -9.70 3.15 -10.91
N LEU A 67 -10.76 3.02 -11.71
CA LEU A 67 -12.01 3.79 -11.58
C LEU A 67 -12.78 3.50 -10.28
N ALA A 68 -12.54 2.37 -9.61
CA ALA A 68 -13.23 2.06 -8.37
C ALA A 68 -12.88 3.05 -7.24
N LEU A 69 -11.75 3.76 -7.33
CA LEU A 69 -11.42 4.82 -6.38
C LEU A 69 -12.44 5.95 -6.35
N ASP A 70 -13.07 6.28 -7.48
CA ASP A 70 -14.06 7.36 -7.53
C ASP A 70 -15.30 7.01 -6.72
N MET A 71 -15.69 5.73 -6.73
CA MET A 71 -16.75 5.23 -5.86
C MET A 71 -16.35 5.29 -4.39
N MET A 72 -15.12 4.89 -4.04
CA MET A 72 -14.63 4.98 -2.67
C MET A 72 -14.60 6.43 -2.16
N ARG A 73 -14.19 7.38 -3.00
CA ARG A 73 -14.25 8.82 -2.72
C ARG A 73 -15.69 9.31 -2.54
N ALA A 74 -16.61 8.88 -3.41
CA ALA A 74 -18.02 9.25 -3.30
C ALA A 74 -18.63 8.76 -1.97
N VAL A 75 -18.33 7.52 -1.56
CA VAL A 75 -18.77 6.97 -0.27
C VAL A 75 -18.18 7.78 0.90
N LYS A 76 -16.88 8.08 0.85
CA LYS A 76 -16.21 8.91 1.87
C LYS A 76 -16.88 10.27 1.99
N GLN A 77 -17.11 10.97 0.88
CA GLN A 77 -17.74 12.29 0.88
C GLN A 77 -19.19 12.27 1.36
N ALA A 78 -19.93 11.20 1.05
CA ALA A 78 -21.32 11.05 1.51
C ALA A 78 -21.41 10.83 3.03
N LEU A 79 -20.44 10.12 3.62
CA LEU A 79 -20.41 9.79 5.04
C LEU A 79 -19.68 10.83 5.90
N ASP A 80 -18.75 11.58 5.31
CA ASP A 80 -17.91 12.56 5.99
C ASP A 80 -17.72 13.81 5.13
N PRO A 81 -18.79 14.61 4.95
CA PRO A 81 -18.79 15.75 4.03
C PRO A 81 -17.80 16.86 4.43
N ASP A 82 -17.50 16.97 5.72
CA ASP A 82 -16.55 17.95 6.28
C ASP A 82 -15.11 17.38 6.42
N ASN A 83 -14.88 16.15 5.96
CA ASN A 83 -13.60 15.45 5.97
C ASN A 83 -12.92 15.39 7.36
N LEU A 84 -13.69 15.11 8.41
CA LEU A 84 -13.21 15.04 9.80
C LEU A 84 -12.75 13.63 10.22
N LEU A 85 -13.26 12.60 9.55
CA LEU A 85 -12.98 11.20 9.88
C LEU A 85 -11.65 10.77 9.26
N ASN A 86 -10.56 11.11 9.95
CA ASN A 86 -9.20 10.64 9.67
C ASN A 86 -8.70 11.00 8.25
N PRO A 87 -8.62 12.31 7.93
CA PRO A 87 -8.26 12.80 6.60
C PRO A 87 -6.88 12.33 6.17
N GLY A 88 -6.72 12.11 4.86
CA GLY A 88 -5.46 11.69 4.26
C GLY A 88 -5.08 10.24 4.53
N LYS A 89 -5.93 9.40 5.13
CA LYS A 89 -5.73 7.94 5.14
C LYS A 89 -6.53 7.26 4.04
N ILE A 90 -5.99 6.13 3.55
CA ILE A 90 -6.57 5.24 2.54
C ILE A 90 -6.66 5.87 1.15
N LEU A 91 -7.44 6.93 0.97
CA LEU A 91 -7.66 7.52 -0.35
C LEU A 91 -6.54 8.50 -0.69
N PRO A 92 -5.89 8.39 -1.88
CA PRO A 92 -5.00 9.44 -2.37
C PRO A 92 -5.77 10.73 -2.66
N ASP A 93 -5.07 11.85 -2.56
CA ASP A 93 -5.62 13.19 -2.82
C ASP A 93 -6.15 13.32 -4.25
#